data_AF-A0AAV1J615-F1
#
_entry.id   AF-A0AAV1J615-F1
#
_cell.length_a   1.000
_cell.length_b   1.000
_cell.length_c   1.000
_cell.angle_alpha   90.00
_cell.angle_beta   90.00
_cell.angle_gamma   90.00
#
_symmetry.space_group_name_H-M   'P 1'
#
loop_
_entity.id
_entity.type
_entity.pdbx_description
1 polymer ?
#
loop_
_entity_poly.entity_id
_entity_poly.type
_entity_poly.pdbx_seq_one_letter_code
_entity_poly.pdbx_strand_id
1 'polypeptide(L)'
;MKTILLLSALLYYVQAYNVPPATLEAIYPRGLRVSVPDDGFSLFAFHGKLNEEMEGLEGGQWSRDITKPKNGRWYFRDRNAKLNIGDKIYFWTYVIKDGLGYRQDNGEWTVTEYVTEDGKPVDPDKVPVPVPTSSTNPPTPIYNPPPPTPTSRPACKLSSTVVRGSANVCTGQLIFSEEFDKPSVRDLSNWEAEVKFPEQPDYPFNVYLSDGTMNIEEGALTIYPILTEDKFKEGILDDSLDLSNTCTGTIGTRECNRTAWGGSDPTTRSHRQSDNQEQV
;
A
#
# COMPACT_ATOMS: atom_id res chain seq x y z
N MET A 1 10.61 -72.24 -11.10
CA MET A 1 11.24 -70.90 -11.21
C MET A 1 10.29 -69.90 -10.58
N LYS A 2 10.68 -69.22 -9.50
CA LYS A 2 9.86 -68.23 -8.79
C LYS A 2 10.46 -66.85 -9.04
N THR A 3 9.75 -66.01 -9.80
CA THR A 3 10.14 -64.63 -10.07
C THR A 3 9.51 -63.75 -8.99
N ILE A 4 10.34 -63.18 -8.11
CA ILE A 4 9.90 -62.21 -7.10
C ILE A 4 9.96 -60.83 -7.75
N LEU A 5 8.80 -60.18 -7.86
CA LEU A 5 8.66 -58.79 -8.30
C LEU A 5 8.81 -57.89 -7.06
N LEU A 6 9.94 -57.20 -6.96
CA LEU A 6 10.16 -56.12 -5.99
C LEU A 6 9.55 -54.84 -6.57
N LEU A 7 8.38 -54.43 -6.05
CA LEU A 7 7.86 -53.07 -6.24
C LEU A 7 8.68 -52.13 -5.36
N SER A 8 9.58 -51.35 -5.99
CA SER A 8 10.22 -50.21 -5.34
C SER A 8 9.23 -49.05 -5.31
N ALA A 9 8.68 -48.74 -4.13
CA ALA A 9 7.93 -47.52 -3.90
C ALA A 9 8.89 -46.31 -3.99
N LEU A 10 8.78 -45.53 -5.08
CA LEU A 10 9.43 -44.22 -5.18
C LEU A 10 8.69 -43.25 -4.25
N LEU A 11 9.25 -43.06 -3.05
CA LEU A 11 8.91 -41.94 -2.17
C LEU A 11 9.41 -40.65 -2.85
N TYR A 12 8.52 -39.94 -3.54
CA TYR A 12 8.81 -38.58 -4.01
C TYR A 12 8.88 -37.66 -2.79
N TYR A 13 10.08 -37.21 -2.47
CA TYR A 13 10.32 -36.14 -1.50
C TYR A 13 9.81 -34.83 -2.10
N VAL A 14 8.60 -34.40 -1.72
CA VAL A 14 8.11 -33.06 -2.05
C VAL A 14 8.82 -32.08 -1.14
N GLN A 15 9.85 -31.40 -1.66
CA GLN A 15 10.43 -30.26 -0.98
C GLN A 15 9.51 -29.05 -1.20
N ALA A 16 8.91 -28.56 -0.11
CA ALA A 16 8.21 -27.28 -0.13
C ALA A 16 9.23 -26.16 -0.36
N TYR A 17 8.92 -25.24 -1.26
CA TYR A 17 9.76 -24.06 -1.49
C TYR A 17 9.70 -23.13 -0.28
N ASN A 18 10.87 -22.65 0.15
CA ASN A 18 10.99 -21.68 1.23
C ASN A 18 11.37 -20.31 0.66
N VAL A 19 10.63 -19.27 1.05
CA VAL A 19 10.96 -17.89 0.69
C VAL A 19 12.34 -17.50 1.21
N PRO A 20 13.17 -16.82 0.40
CA PRO A 20 14.41 -16.25 0.88
C PRO A 20 14.15 -15.21 1.99
N PRO A 21 14.94 -15.18 3.06
CA PRO A 21 14.76 -14.19 4.11
C PRO A 21 14.98 -12.77 3.57
N ALA A 22 14.08 -11.86 3.94
CA ALA A 22 14.19 -10.45 3.61
C ALA A 22 15.38 -9.80 4.33
N THR A 23 16.12 -8.97 3.61
CA THR A 23 17.15 -8.08 4.14
C THR A 23 16.54 -6.71 4.36
N LEU A 24 16.63 -6.19 5.58
CA LEU A 24 16.17 -4.85 5.95
C LEU A 24 17.36 -3.96 6.26
N GLU A 25 17.31 -2.73 5.78
CA GLU A 25 18.35 -1.73 5.96
C GLU A 25 17.72 -0.39 6.34
N ALA A 26 18.20 0.21 7.44
CA ALA A 26 17.91 1.60 7.75
C ALA A 26 18.87 2.50 6.95
N ILE A 27 18.30 3.34 6.09
CA ILE A 27 19.09 4.23 5.24
C ILE A 27 19.29 5.57 5.94
N TYR A 28 20.52 6.07 5.97
CA TYR A 28 20.84 7.41 6.47
C TYR A 28 20.52 8.49 5.41
N PRO A 29 19.96 9.66 5.79
CA PRO A 29 19.54 10.04 7.15
C PRO A 29 18.17 9.49 7.55
N ARG A 30 17.43 8.92 6.61
CA ARG A 30 16.16 8.24 6.85
C ARG A 30 15.80 7.34 5.67
N GLY A 31 14.98 6.35 5.99
CA GLY A 31 14.32 5.47 5.06
C GLY A 31 14.55 4.01 5.41
N LEU A 32 13.67 3.17 4.89
CA LEU A 32 13.72 1.72 4.98
C LEU A 32 13.92 1.15 3.58
N ARG A 33 14.87 0.23 3.42
CA ARG A 33 14.99 -0.60 2.22
C ARG A 33 14.80 -2.05 2.66
N VAL A 34 13.89 -2.75 1.99
CA VAL A 34 13.68 -4.18 2.18
C VAL A 34 13.91 -4.88 0.86
N SER A 35 14.67 -5.98 0.87
CA SER A 35 14.96 -6.70 -0.36
C SER A 35 15.05 -8.20 -0.17
N VAL A 36 14.70 -8.93 -1.23
CA VAL A 36 14.93 -10.37 -1.37
C VAL A 36 15.67 -10.63 -2.69
N PRO A 37 16.55 -11.64 -2.77
CA PRO A 37 17.10 -12.08 -4.04
C PRO A 37 15.98 -12.53 -4.97
N ASP A 38 16.09 -12.21 -6.25
CA ASP A 38 15.18 -12.76 -7.25
C ASP A 38 15.51 -14.23 -7.49
N ASP A 39 14.47 -15.06 -7.47
CA ASP A 39 14.54 -16.49 -7.74
C ASP A 39 13.42 -16.87 -8.73
N GLY A 40 13.15 -16.00 -9.70
CA GLY A 40 12.11 -16.21 -10.71
C GLY A 40 10.71 -15.92 -10.19
N PHE A 41 10.56 -14.90 -9.35
CA PHE A 41 9.25 -14.49 -8.86
C PHE A 41 8.50 -13.70 -9.93
N SER A 42 7.16 -13.69 -9.84
CA SER A 42 6.32 -12.76 -10.60
C SER A 42 5.84 -11.58 -9.75
N LEU A 43 5.93 -11.68 -8.42
CA LEU A 43 5.52 -10.66 -7.46
C LEU A 43 6.31 -10.82 -6.15
N PHE A 44 6.60 -9.69 -5.50
CA PHE A 44 7.05 -9.60 -4.11
C PHE A 44 6.20 -8.58 -3.38
N ALA A 45 5.68 -8.91 -2.20
CA ALA A 45 4.98 -7.98 -1.32
C ALA A 45 5.66 -7.91 0.05
N PHE A 46 5.65 -6.70 0.63
CA PHE A 46 6.15 -6.44 1.97
C PHE A 46 5.05 -5.81 2.82
N HIS A 47 4.83 -6.40 3.99
CA HIS A 47 3.88 -5.94 5.00
C HIS A 47 4.59 -5.80 6.34
N GLY A 48 4.52 -4.64 6.99
CA GLY A 48 5.18 -4.47 8.28
C GLY A 48 4.75 -3.25 9.08
N LYS A 49 5.08 -3.27 10.38
CA LYS A 49 4.80 -2.23 11.37
C LYS A 49 6.06 -1.89 12.15
N LEU A 50 6.19 -0.60 12.50
CA LEU A 50 7.26 -0.10 13.35
C LEU A 50 6.85 -0.17 14.82
N ASN A 51 7.67 -0.81 15.64
CA ASN A 51 7.54 -0.92 17.10
C ASN A 51 6.20 -1.50 17.59
N GLU A 52 5.52 -2.26 16.74
CA GLU A 52 4.23 -2.88 17.04
C GLU A 52 4.19 -4.23 16.33
N GLU A 53 3.86 -5.30 17.07
CA GLU A 53 3.75 -6.64 16.51
C GLU A 53 2.65 -6.74 15.45
N MET A 54 2.80 -7.71 14.55
CA MET A 54 1.80 -8.00 13.51
C MET A 54 0.70 -8.91 14.09
N GLU A 55 -0.56 -8.53 13.93
CA GLU A 55 -1.69 -9.40 14.21
C GLU A 55 -1.97 -10.33 13.02
N GLY A 56 -1.25 -11.45 12.96
CA GLY A 56 -1.37 -12.41 11.87
C GLY A 56 -0.86 -11.86 10.54
N LEU A 57 -1.71 -11.92 9.50
CA LEU A 57 -1.39 -11.45 8.14
C LEU A 57 -2.05 -10.10 7.84
N GLU A 58 -2.08 -9.20 8.83
CA GLU A 58 -2.58 -7.84 8.62
C GLU A 58 -1.71 -7.05 7.64
N GLY A 59 -2.28 -6.02 7.02
CA GLY A 59 -1.58 -5.19 6.04
C GLY A 59 -0.40 -4.41 6.62
N GLY A 60 -0.46 -4.03 7.89
CA GLY A 60 0.56 -3.22 8.56
C GLY A 60 0.61 -1.75 8.09
N GLN A 61 1.59 -1.00 8.59
CA GLN A 61 1.84 0.40 8.22
C GLN A 61 2.44 0.53 6.82
N TRP A 62 3.35 -0.40 6.48
CA TRP A 62 3.84 -0.59 5.13
C TRP A 62 3.12 -1.80 4.55
N SER A 63 2.45 -1.61 3.41
CA SER A 63 1.71 -2.63 2.69
C SER A 63 1.82 -2.36 1.19
N ARG A 64 2.72 -3.08 0.50
CA ARG A 64 2.99 -2.81 -0.93
C ARG A 64 3.40 -4.04 -1.72
N ASP A 65 2.83 -4.12 -2.91
CA ASP A 65 3.22 -5.05 -3.98
C ASP A 65 4.27 -4.43 -4.90
N ILE A 66 5.26 -5.24 -5.25
CA ILE A 66 6.34 -4.94 -6.17
C ILE A 66 6.20 -5.97 -7.29
N THR A 67 6.10 -5.49 -8.52
CA THR A 67 5.75 -6.33 -9.70
C THR A 67 6.93 -6.62 -10.62
N LYS A 68 8.11 -6.01 -10.38
CA LYS A 68 9.31 -6.24 -11.18
C LYS A 68 10.58 -6.19 -10.30
N PRO A 69 11.53 -7.12 -10.50
CA PRO A 69 12.84 -7.04 -9.88
C PRO A 69 13.71 -5.99 -10.58
N LYS A 70 14.76 -5.55 -9.89
CA LYS A 70 15.81 -4.70 -10.45
C LYS A 70 17.16 -5.32 -10.10
N ASN A 71 17.99 -5.56 -11.11
CA ASN A 71 19.35 -6.10 -10.93
C ASN A 71 19.37 -7.40 -10.09
N GLY A 72 18.48 -8.35 -10.38
CA GLY A 72 18.42 -9.66 -9.73
C GLY A 72 17.90 -9.64 -8.28
N ARG A 73 17.23 -8.55 -7.86
CA ARG A 73 16.64 -8.42 -6.52
C ARG A 73 15.31 -7.69 -6.57
N TRP A 74 14.42 -8.01 -5.64
CA TRP A 74 13.17 -7.29 -5.41
C TRP A 74 13.39 -6.26 -4.32
N TYR A 75 12.81 -5.08 -4.47
CA TYR A 75 12.99 -3.98 -3.52
C TYR A 75 11.67 -3.33 -3.16
N PHE A 76 11.37 -3.34 -1.87
CA PHE A 76 10.51 -2.34 -1.26
C PHE A 76 11.39 -1.18 -0.77
N ARG A 77 10.95 0.05 -0.99
CA ARG A 77 11.66 1.25 -0.54
C ARG A 77 10.67 2.29 -0.03
N ASP A 78 10.74 2.55 1.27
CA ASP A 78 10.17 3.76 1.85
C ASP A 78 11.31 4.75 2.16
N ARG A 79 11.42 5.81 1.34
CA ARG A 79 12.43 6.87 1.52
C ARG A 79 12.13 7.78 2.72
N ASN A 80 10.97 7.63 3.35
CA ASN A 80 10.50 8.50 4.42
C ASN A 80 10.52 7.87 5.81
N ALA A 81 10.58 6.54 5.92
CA ALA A 81 10.64 5.82 7.20
C ALA A 81 11.75 6.39 8.11
N LYS A 82 11.37 6.94 9.26
CA LYS A 82 12.33 7.44 10.25
C LYS A 82 12.58 6.32 11.26
N LEU A 83 13.75 5.72 11.14
CA LEU A 83 14.16 4.61 11.97
C LEU A 83 15.24 5.09 12.92
N ASN A 84 15.08 4.79 14.20
CA ASN A 84 16.07 5.04 15.24
C ASN A 84 16.77 3.73 15.60
N ILE A 85 18.03 3.80 16.03
CA ILE A 85 18.70 2.64 16.62
C ILE A 85 17.85 2.11 17.78
N GLY A 86 17.59 0.81 17.77
CA GLY A 86 16.73 0.11 18.73
C GLY A 86 15.28 -0.05 18.30
N ASP A 87 14.81 0.66 17.27
CA ASP A 87 13.48 0.41 16.71
C ASP A 87 13.39 -1.02 16.15
N LYS A 88 12.23 -1.64 16.30
CA LYS A 88 11.90 -2.97 15.77
C LYS A 88 10.89 -2.85 14.64
N ILE A 89 11.10 -3.60 13.57
CA ILE A 89 10.13 -3.81 12.50
C ILE A 89 9.63 -5.24 12.60
N TYR A 90 8.33 -5.38 12.81
CA TYR A 90 7.62 -6.65 12.72
C TYR A 90 6.97 -6.74 11.34
N PHE A 91 7.16 -7.85 10.64
CA PHE A 91 6.78 -7.95 9.24
C PHE A 91 6.49 -9.37 8.78
N TRP A 92 5.84 -9.46 7.63
CA TRP A 92 5.80 -10.66 6.81
C TRP A 92 6.02 -10.27 5.34
N THR A 93 6.52 -11.22 4.55
CA THR A 93 6.69 -11.03 3.10
C THR A 93 5.95 -12.10 2.32
N TYR A 94 5.61 -11.78 1.08
CA TYR A 94 4.99 -12.72 0.16
C TYR A 94 5.65 -12.67 -1.21
N VAL A 95 5.83 -13.83 -1.84
CA VAL A 95 6.26 -13.94 -3.23
C VAL A 95 5.37 -14.88 -4.00
N ILE A 96 5.26 -14.66 -5.30
CA ILE A 96 4.65 -15.61 -6.23
C ILE A 96 5.75 -16.24 -7.07
N LYS A 97 5.90 -17.56 -6.98
CA LYS A 97 6.81 -18.37 -7.80
C LYS A 97 6.01 -19.44 -8.53
N ASP A 98 6.09 -19.48 -9.86
CA ASP A 98 5.34 -20.43 -10.69
C ASP A 98 3.82 -20.46 -10.41
N GLY A 99 3.25 -19.28 -10.10
CA GLY A 99 1.83 -19.12 -9.77
C GLY A 99 1.45 -19.51 -8.33
N LEU A 100 2.39 -19.99 -7.53
CA LEU A 100 2.18 -20.36 -6.12
C LEU A 100 2.73 -19.30 -5.18
N GLY A 101 1.96 -19.03 -4.12
CA GLY A 101 2.29 -18.06 -3.09
C GLY A 101 3.09 -18.63 -1.94
N TYR A 102 4.15 -17.94 -1.53
CA TYR A 102 5.00 -18.34 -0.40
C TYR A 102 5.27 -17.13 0.49
N ARG A 103 5.46 -17.37 1.80
CA ARG A 103 5.68 -16.29 2.78
C ARG A 103 6.91 -16.49 3.65
N GLN A 104 7.45 -15.37 4.11
CA GLN A 104 8.19 -15.31 5.36
C GLN A 104 7.25 -14.75 6.41
N ASP A 105 6.84 -15.58 7.35
CA ASP A 105 5.97 -15.20 8.47
C ASP A 105 6.81 -14.83 9.71
N ASN A 106 6.23 -14.04 10.62
CA ASN A 106 6.83 -13.67 11.92
C ASN A 106 8.23 -13.04 11.81
N GLY A 107 8.46 -12.23 10.79
CA GLY A 107 9.71 -11.49 10.62
C GLY A 107 9.86 -10.43 11.71
N GLU A 108 11.02 -10.39 12.33
CA GLU A 108 11.40 -9.34 13.27
C GLU A 108 12.81 -8.84 12.90
N TRP A 109 12.97 -7.52 12.85
CA TRP A 109 14.25 -6.90 12.58
C TRP A 109 14.45 -5.69 13.50
N THR A 110 15.63 -5.56 14.10
CA THR A 110 15.98 -4.43 14.96
C THR A 110 16.98 -3.54 14.23
N VAL A 111 16.75 -2.24 14.25
CA VAL A 111 17.66 -1.24 13.68
C VAL A 111 18.90 -1.17 14.59
N THR A 112 20.03 -1.70 14.12
CA THR A 112 21.31 -1.65 14.86
C THR A 112 22.33 -0.72 14.25
N GLU A 113 22.15 -0.37 12.98
CA GLU A 113 23.06 0.50 12.22
C GLU A 113 22.31 1.22 11.09
N TYR A 114 22.97 2.23 10.52
CA TYR A 114 22.51 2.88 9.30
C TYR A 114 23.47 2.60 8.16
N VAL A 115 22.93 2.56 6.94
CA VAL A 115 23.71 2.50 5.71
C VAL A 115 23.42 3.69 4.80
N THR A 116 24.35 4.06 3.94
CA THR A 116 24.12 5.02 2.85
C THR A 116 23.25 4.41 1.75
N GLU A 117 22.79 5.21 0.79
CA GLU A 117 21.97 4.68 -0.32
C GLU A 117 22.71 3.62 -1.16
N ASP A 118 24.06 3.67 -1.22
CA ASP A 118 24.91 2.64 -1.84
C ASP A 118 25.19 1.43 -0.93
N GLY A 119 24.60 1.36 0.28
CA GLY A 119 24.68 0.21 1.18
C GLY A 119 25.95 0.16 2.03
N LYS A 120 26.68 1.27 2.19
CA LYS A 120 27.86 1.32 3.07
C LYS A 120 27.46 1.73 4.49
N PRO A 121 28.03 1.12 5.53
CA PRO A 121 27.77 1.53 6.91
C PRO A 121 28.09 3.01 7.15
N VAL A 122 27.24 3.68 7.93
CA VAL A 122 27.41 5.09 8.32
C VAL A 122 28.09 5.15 9.69
N ASP A 123 29.18 5.92 9.78
CA ASP A 123 29.84 6.24 11.03
C ASP A 123 29.12 7.43 11.72
N PRO A 124 28.47 7.24 12.89
CA PRO A 124 27.67 8.27 13.54
C PRO A 124 28.48 9.52 13.94
N ASP A 125 29.81 9.42 14.07
CA ASP A 125 30.67 10.54 14.47
C ASP A 125 31.08 11.45 13.29
N LYS A 126 30.71 11.12 12.05
CA LYS A 126 31.20 11.79 10.83
C LYS A 126 30.15 12.51 9.98
N VAL A 127 28.91 12.69 10.44
CA VAL A 127 27.84 13.24 9.58
C VAL A 127 27.37 14.67 9.96
N PRO A 128 27.28 15.63 9.02
CA PRO A 128 26.89 17.03 9.33
C PRO A 128 25.37 17.22 9.57
N VAL A 129 25.00 18.09 10.51
CA VAL A 129 23.63 18.38 10.97
C VAL A 129 22.99 19.57 10.19
N PRO A 130 21.72 19.54 9.73
CA PRO A 130 21.07 20.66 9.01
C PRO A 130 20.22 21.61 9.88
N VAL A 131 20.19 22.91 9.55
CA VAL A 131 19.57 24.04 10.31
C VAL A 131 18.27 24.57 9.63
N PRO A 132 17.18 24.94 10.36
CA PRO A 132 15.90 25.37 9.74
C PRO A 132 15.62 26.90 9.74
N THR A 133 14.94 27.41 8.68
CA THR A 133 14.68 28.85 8.41
C THR A 133 13.18 29.09 8.12
N SER A 134 12.49 29.95 8.88
CA SER A 134 11.09 30.38 8.61
C SER A 134 11.01 31.78 7.97
N SER A 135 10.01 32.00 7.09
CA SER A 135 9.71 33.27 6.42
C SER A 135 8.23 33.66 6.59
N THR A 136 7.97 34.95 6.81
CA THR A 136 6.69 35.61 6.52
C THR A 136 7.03 37.04 6.10
N ASN A 137 6.58 37.49 4.93
CA ASN A 137 6.89 38.82 4.37
C ASN A 137 5.87 39.89 4.83
N PRO A 138 6.29 41.16 5.05
CA PRO A 138 5.43 42.29 5.45
C PRO A 138 5.01 43.22 4.28
N PRO A 139 4.06 44.17 4.48
CA PRO A 139 4.04 45.45 3.76
C PRO A 139 4.87 46.51 4.52
N THR A 140 5.67 47.26 3.77
CA THR A 140 6.71 48.21 4.21
C THR A 140 6.20 49.48 4.89
N PRO A 141 7.02 50.06 5.79
CA PRO A 141 7.52 51.41 5.55
C PRO A 141 9.06 51.45 5.50
N ILE A 142 9.60 52.31 4.64
CA ILE A 142 11.03 52.53 4.43
C ILE A 142 11.62 53.12 5.71
N TYR A 143 12.33 52.29 6.48
CA TYR A 143 13.27 52.72 7.51
C TYR A 143 14.61 52.12 7.14
N ASN A 144 15.62 52.94 6.87
CA ASN A 144 16.98 52.48 6.62
C ASN A 144 17.57 51.99 7.95
N PRO A 145 17.72 50.68 8.19
CA PRO A 145 18.28 50.21 9.44
C PRO A 145 19.81 50.24 9.34
N PRO A 146 20.51 50.50 10.45
CA PRO A 146 21.95 50.29 10.55
C PRO A 146 22.29 48.80 10.30
N PRO A 147 23.56 48.49 9.97
CA PRO A 147 23.98 47.14 9.54
C PRO A 147 23.46 46.05 10.48
N PRO A 148 22.83 44.98 9.96
CA PRO A 148 22.19 43.98 10.80
C PRO A 148 23.26 43.17 11.54
N THR A 149 23.20 43.23 12.86
CA THR A 149 23.82 42.22 13.74
C THR A 149 23.11 40.88 13.49
N PRO A 150 23.81 39.74 13.43
CA PRO A 150 23.21 38.46 13.07
C PRO A 150 22.27 37.95 14.17
N THR A 151 20.97 38.21 14.03
CA THR A 151 19.91 37.70 14.92
C THR A 151 19.31 36.42 14.33
N SER A 152 19.38 35.33 15.10
CA SER A 152 18.90 33.99 14.73
C SER A 152 17.38 33.98 14.54
N ARG A 153 16.92 33.53 13.37
CA ARG A 153 15.49 33.24 13.12
C ARG A 153 14.99 32.14 14.07
N PRO A 154 13.74 32.19 14.54
CA PRO A 154 13.17 31.13 15.35
C PRO A 154 13.18 29.81 14.56
N ALA A 155 13.60 28.73 15.21
CA ALA A 155 13.74 27.41 14.60
C ALA A 155 12.35 26.88 14.18
N CYS A 156 12.22 26.53 12.90
CA CYS A 156 11.02 25.85 12.42
C CYS A 156 10.89 24.49 13.10
N LYS A 157 9.76 24.28 13.80
CA LYS A 157 9.40 22.97 14.35
C LYS A 157 8.92 22.10 13.19
N LEU A 158 9.67 21.07 12.83
CA LEU A 158 9.32 20.17 11.74
C LEU A 158 7.93 19.55 11.95
N SER A 159 7.10 19.49 10.90
CA SER A 159 5.81 18.82 10.88
C SER A 159 5.97 17.30 10.87
N SER A 160 4.97 16.58 11.37
CA SER A 160 4.83 15.14 11.14
C SER A 160 4.47 14.83 9.68
N THR A 161 3.80 15.74 8.99
CA THR A 161 3.42 15.60 7.58
C THR A 161 4.62 15.83 6.67
N VAL A 162 4.78 14.97 5.66
CA VAL A 162 5.90 14.99 4.71
C VAL A 162 5.39 15.22 3.30
N VAL A 163 6.08 16.08 2.53
CA VAL A 163 5.78 16.33 1.12
C VAL A 163 6.92 15.79 0.27
N ARG A 164 6.58 15.04 -0.78
CA ARG A 164 7.57 14.50 -1.72
C ARG A 164 8.36 15.66 -2.36
N GLY A 165 9.68 15.66 -2.16
CA GLY A 165 10.57 16.71 -2.68
C GLY A 165 10.79 17.91 -1.75
N SER A 166 10.11 17.97 -0.59
CA SER A 166 10.34 19.00 0.43
C SER A 166 10.82 18.37 1.74
N ALA A 167 12.05 18.67 2.13
CA ALA A 167 12.70 18.08 3.31
C ALA A 167 12.36 18.80 4.63
N ASN A 168 11.88 20.05 4.56
CA ASN A 168 11.70 20.93 5.73
C ASN A 168 10.28 21.49 5.77
N VAL A 169 9.29 20.62 5.94
CA VAL A 169 7.91 21.04 6.18
C VAL A 169 7.77 21.42 7.65
N CYS A 170 7.44 22.67 7.94
CA CYS A 170 7.22 23.15 9.30
C CYS A 170 5.80 22.83 9.78
N THR A 171 5.64 22.62 11.09
CA THR A 171 4.32 22.49 11.73
C THR A 171 3.50 23.75 11.43
N GLY A 172 2.26 23.58 10.99
CA GLY A 172 1.38 24.68 10.58
C GLY A 172 1.67 25.25 9.18
N GLN A 173 2.67 24.72 8.47
CA GLN A 173 2.91 25.07 7.07
C GLN A 173 1.85 24.44 6.18
N LEU A 174 1.19 25.27 5.35
CA LEU A 174 0.35 24.79 4.26
C LEU A 174 1.24 24.08 3.23
N ILE A 175 0.96 22.81 2.98
CA ILE A 175 1.75 21.95 2.10
C ILE A 175 1.05 21.55 0.80
N PHE A 176 -0.26 21.66 0.81
CA PHE A 176 -1.14 21.34 -0.28
C PHE A 176 -2.41 22.13 -0.06
N SER A 177 -2.87 22.82 -1.10
CA SER A 177 -4.18 23.47 -1.15
C SER A 177 -4.78 23.10 -2.49
N GLU A 178 -6.08 22.83 -2.48
CA GLU A 178 -6.88 22.62 -3.68
C GLU A 178 -8.08 23.55 -3.58
N GLU A 179 -8.35 24.29 -4.65
CA GLU A 179 -9.48 25.23 -4.74
C GLU A 179 -10.62 24.65 -5.59
N PHE A 180 -10.41 23.46 -6.18
CA PHE A 180 -11.37 22.74 -7.02
C PHE A 180 -11.96 23.65 -8.12
N ASP A 181 -11.08 24.34 -8.84
CA ASP A 181 -11.44 25.31 -9.88
C ASP A 181 -11.76 24.66 -11.25
N LYS A 182 -11.76 23.32 -11.31
CA LYS A 182 -12.01 22.54 -12.52
C LYS A 182 -13.41 21.94 -12.54
N PRO A 183 -13.97 21.69 -13.74
CA PRO A 183 -15.30 21.10 -13.87
C PRO A 183 -15.42 19.68 -13.31
N SER A 184 -14.32 18.92 -13.25
CA SER A 184 -14.32 17.56 -12.71
C SER A 184 -13.00 17.19 -12.04
N VAL A 185 -13.03 16.16 -11.18
CA VAL A 185 -11.83 15.59 -10.53
C VAL A 185 -10.82 15.08 -11.56
N ARG A 186 -11.25 14.62 -12.73
CA ARG A 186 -10.36 14.10 -13.79
C ARG A 186 -9.50 15.20 -14.42
N ASP A 187 -9.91 16.45 -14.29
CA ASP A 187 -9.20 17.61 -14.82
C ASP A 187 -8.17 18.18 -13.82
N LEU A 188 -8.16 17.66 -12.59
CA LEU A 188 -7.20 18.03 -11.55
C LEU A 188 -5.91 17.24 -11.71
N SER A 189 -4.76 17.92 -11.70
CA SER A 189 -3.46 17.26 -11.90
C SER A 189 -2.92 16.49 -10.69
N ASN A 190 -3.46 16.77 -9.50
CA ASN A 190 -2.96 16.24 -8.22
C ASN A 190 -3.90 15.21 -7.58
N TRP A 191 -5.03 14.91 -8.23
CA TRP A 191 -6.06 14.02 -7.71
C TRP A 191 -6.29 12.84 -8.64
N GLU A 192 -6.54 11.68 -8.05
CA GLU A 192 -6.96 10.47 -8.74
C GLU A 192 -8.08 9.84 -7.92
N ALA A 193 -9.21 9.56 -8.58
CA ALA A 193 -10.36 8.97 -7.94
C ALA A 193 -10.23 7.44 -7.89
N GLU A 194 -10.36 6.85 -6.71
CA GLU A 194 -10.32 5.40 -6.58
C GLU A 194 -11.63 4.76 -7.06
N VAL A 195 -11.50 3.66 -7.79
CA VAL A 195 -12.62 2.81 -8.24
C VAL A 195 -12.30 1.38 -7.83
N LYS A 196 -12.86 0.92 -6.71
CA LYS A 196 -12.59 -0.42 -6.17
C LYS A 196 -13.60 -0.80 -5.08
N PHE A 197 -13.70 -2.08 -4.78
CA PHE A 197 -14.21 -2.58 -3.52
C PHE A 197 -13.08 -2.48 -2.49
N PRO A 198 -13.19 -1.62 -1.45
CA PRO A 198 -12.15 -1.51 -0.46
C PRO A 198 -12.12 -2.80 0.38
N GLU A 199 -10.94 -3.40 0.48
CA GLU A 199 -10.72 -4.63 1.25
C GLU A 199 -10.13 -4.27 2.62
N GLN A 200 -9.04 -4.92 3.02
CA GLN A 200 -8.38 -4.67 4.30
C GLN A 200 -7.84 -3.24 4.42
N PRO A 201 -7.72 -2.73 5.66
CA PRO A 201 -8.09 -3.37 6.92
C PRO A 201 -9.57 -3.17 7.31
N ASP A 202 -10.21 -2.14 6.78
CA ASP A 202 -11.49 -1.64 7.30
C ASP A 202 -12.71 -2.38 6.74
N TYR A 203 -12.57 -3.13 5.64
CA TYR A 203 -13.65 -3.86 4.95
C TYR A 203 -15.00 -3.11 4.92
N PRO A 204 -15.00 -1.84 4.50
CA PRO A 204 -16.20 -1.05 4.58
C PRO A 204 -17.29 -1.64 3.66
N PHE A 205 -18.54 -1.53 4.08
CA PHE A 205 -19.70 -2.02 3.33
C PHE A 205 -20.10 -1.06 2.21
N ASN A 206 -19.13 -0.60 1.41
CA ASN A 206 -19.35 0.28 0.27
C ASN A 206 -18.42 -0.06 -0.91
N VAL A 207 -18.69 0.54 -2.05
CA VAL A 207 -17.86 0.48 -3.24
C VAL A 207 -17.45 1.90 -3.61
N TYR A 208 -16.16 2.11 -3.91
CA TYR A 208 -15.68 3.39 -4.39
C TYR A 208 -15.92 3.46 -5.89
N LEU A 209 -16.65 4.48 -6.33
CA LEU A 209 -16.92 4.78 -7.71
C LEU A 209 -16.67 6.29 -7.91
N SER A 210 -16.28 6.68 -9.11
CA SER A 210 -16.08 8.09 -9.47
C SER A 210 -17.23 8.68 -10.30
N ASP A 211 -18.01 7.81 -10.95
CA ASP A 211 -19.12 8.23 -11.81
C ASP A 211 -20.40 8.44 -10.99
N GLY A 212 -20.86 9.69 -10.95
CA GLY A 212 -22.14 10.07 -10.35
C GLY A 212 -22.16 10.17 -8.81
N THR A 213 -21.06 9.88 -8.13
CA THR A 213 -20.93 9.91 -6.65
C THR A 213 -20.08 11.08 -6.15
N MET A 214 -19.54 11.87 -7.08
CA MET A 214 -18.68 13.01 -6.80
C MET A 214 -19.09 14.17 -7.69
N ASN A 215 -19.00 15.39 -7.16
CA ASN A 215 -19.26 16.60 -7.91
C ASN A 215 -18.35 17.73 -7.43
N ILE A 216 -17.98 18.63 -8.34
CA ILE A 216 -17.30 19.87 -7.99
C ILE A 216 -18.26 21.02 -8.29
N GLU A 217 -18.71 21.68 -7.25
CA GLU A 217 -19.60 22.85 -7.35
C GLU A 217 -19.09 23.95 -6.42
N GLU A 218 -19.09 25.19 -6.92
CA GLU A 218 -18.71 26.38 -6.15
C GLU A 218 -17.34 26.28 -5.43
N GLY A 219 -16.37 25.59 -6.05
CA GLY A 219 -15.04 25.39 -5.48
C GLY A 219 -14.97 24.33 -4.38
N ALA A 220 -16.01 23.50 -4.23
CA ALA A 220 -16.06 22.42 -3.26
C ALA A 220 -16.24 21.06 -3.93
N LEU A 221 -15.37 20.11 -3.59
CA LEU A 221 -15.59 18.69 -3.88
C LEU A 221 -16.62 18.12 -2.92
N THR A 222 -17.76 17.69 -3.46
CA THR A 222 -18.79 16.97 -2.74
C THR A 222 -18.73 15.49 -3.11
N ILE A 223 -18.62 14.61 -2.11
CA ILE A 223 -18.70 13.16 -2.27
C ILE A 223 -19.94 12.71 -1.51
N TYR A 224 -20.83 11.99 -2.17
CA TYR A 224 -22.08 11.53 -1.56
C TYR A 224 -22.37 10.06 -1.90
N PRO A 225 -22.95 9.32 -0.95
CA PRO A 225 -23.32 7.93 -1.19
C PRO A 225 -24.56 7.86 -2.07
N ILE A 226 -24.60 6.84 -2.94
CA ILE A 226 -25.78 6.40 -3.69
C ILE A 226 -25.96 4.92 -3.39
N LEU A 227 -27.21 4.45 -3.32
CA LEU A 227 -27.48 3.03 -3.19
C LEU A 227 -26.92 2.28 -4.41
N THR A 228 -26.27 1.14 -4.17
CA THR A 228 -25.71 0.32 -5.25
C THR A 228 -26.79 -0.11 -6.26
N GLU A 229 -27.99 -0.39 -5.78
CA GLU A 229 -29.13 -0.76 -6.64
C GLU A 229 -29.61 0.40 -7.54
N ASP A 230 -29.61 1.64 -7.01
CA ASP A 230 -29.94 2.84 -7.80
C ASP A 230 -28.90 3.11 -8.88
N LYS A 231 -27.62 2.81 -8.61
CA LYS A 231 -26.52 3.04 -9.55
C LYS A 231 -26.46 2.01 -10.67
N PHE A 232 -26.77 0.74 -10.38
CA PHE A 232 -26.62 -0.36 -11.32
C PHE A 232 -27.97 -0.94 -11.77
N LYS A 233 -28.66 -1.65 -10.87
CA LYS A 233 -30.00 -2.23 -11.06
C LYS A 233 -30.50 -2.81 -9.75
N GLU A 234 -31.82 -2.93 -9.62
CA GLU A 234 -32.46 -3.72 -8.56
C GLU A 234 -31.92 -5.16 -8.54
N GLY A 235 -31.59 -5.69 -7.35
CA GLY A 235 -31.06 -7.04 -7.18
C GLY A 235 -29.58 -7.20 -7.53
N ILE A 236 -28.83 -6.12 -7.84
CA ILE A 236 -27.38 -6.20 -8.09
C ILE A 236 -26.61 -6.73 -6.87
N LEU A 237 -27.15 -6.56 -5.66
CA LEU A 237 -26.54 -7.05 -4.42
C LEU A 237 -26.50 -8.59 -4.35
N ASP A 238 -27.36 -9.27 -5.12
CA ASP A 238 -27.42 -10.73 -5.24
C ASP A 238 -26.76 -11.26 -6.53
N ASP A 239 -26.14 -10.38 -7.33
CA ASP A 239 -25.53 -10.70 -8.62
C ASP A 239 -24.00 -10.50 -8.58
N SER A 240 -23.35 -10.54 -9.75
CA SER A 240 -21.96 -10.12 -9.93
C SER A 240 -21.85 -8.67 -10.36
N LEU A 241 -20.93 -7.93 -9.73
CA LEU A 241 -20.51 -6.59 -10.12
C LEU A 241 -19.02 -6.60 -10.47
N ASP A 242 -18.72 -6.34 -11.74
CA ASP A 242 -17.37 -6.30 -12.32
C ASP A 242 -17.00 -4.86 -12.72
N LEU A 243 -15.94 -4.34 -12.12
CA LEU A 243 -15.39 -3.01 -12.34
C LEU A 243 -14.10 -3.06 -13.18
N SER A 244 -13.69 -4.22 -13.70
CA SER A 244 -12.35 -4.44 -14.29
C SER A 244 -11.92 -3.41 -15.34
N ASN A 245 -12.86 -2.83 -16.07
CA ASN A 245 -12.57 -1.81 -17.10
C ASN A 245 -12.13 -0.46 -16.51
N THR A 246 -12.53 -0.13 -15.29
CA THR A 246 -12.31 1.18 -14.66
C THR A 246 -11.66 1.08 -13.28
N CYS A 247 -11.42 -0.13 -12.79
CA CYS A 247 -10.89 -0.39 -11.46
C CYS A 247 -9.48 0.16 -11.27
N THR A 248 -9.25 0.85 -10.15
CA THR A 248 -7.92 1.32 -9.72
C THR A 248 -7.26 0.35 -8.74
N GLY A 249 -7.98 -0.71 -8.33
CA GLY A 249 -7.43 -1.81 -7.54
C GLY A 249 -6.77 -2.89 -8.41
N THR A 250 -6.53 -4.04 -7.82
CA THR A 250 -5.86 -5.16 -8.45
C THR A 250 -6.84 -5.95 -9.31
N ILE A 251 -6.70 -5.85 -10.64
CA ILE A 251 -7.55 -6.53 -11.62
C ILE A 251 -7.57 -8.05 -11.36
N GLY A 252 -8.75 -8.67 -11.47
CA GLY A 252 -8.94 -10.10 -11.22
C GLY A 252 -9.05 -10.48 -9.75
N THR A 253 -9.03 -9.50 -8.84
CA THR A 253 -9.26 -9.71 -7.40
C THR A 253 -10.61 -9.18 -6.95
N ARG A 254 -10.94 -9.36 -5.67
CA ARG A 254 -12.16 -8.83 -5.05
C ARG A 254 -12.24 -7.31 -5.04
N GLU A 255 -11.11 -6.62 -5.20
CA GLU A 255 -11.07 -5.16 -5.35
C GLU A 255 -11.76 -4.69 -6.63
N CYS A 256 -11.84 -5.54 -7.66
CA CYS A 256 -12.38 -5.19 -8.98
C CYS A 256 -13.57 -6.04 -9.40
N ASN A 257 -13.84 -7.15 -8.73
CA ASN A 257 -14.98 -8.01 -9.06
C ASN A 257 -15.54 -8.66 -7.79
N ARG A 258 -16.84 -8.52 -7.56
CA ARG A 258 -17.56 -9.24 -6.51
C ARG A 258 -18.77 -9.96 -7.06
N THR A 259 -18.90 -11.22 -6.67
CA THR A 259 -20.11 -12.02 -6.89
C THR A 259 -20.75 -12.31 -5.55
N ALA A 260 -22.04 -12.03 -5.42
CA ALA A 260 -22.80 -12.39 -4.24
C ALA A 260 -22.69 -13.89 -3.97
N TRP A 261 -22.30 -14.27 -2.76
CA TRP A 261 -22.24 -15.67 -2.37
C TRP A 261 -23.56 -16.04 -1.67
N GLY A 262 -24.59 -16.28 -2.49
CA GLY A 262 -25.93 -16.62 -2.03
C GLY A 262 -26.77 -17.24 -3.15
N GLY A 263 -26.78 -18.58 -3.23
CA GLY A 263 -27.86 -19.33 -3.90
C GLY A 263 -27.81 -19.55 -5.42
N SER A 264 -26.64 -19.53 -6.06
CA SER A 264 -26.51 -19.88 -7.49
C SER A 264 -25.43 -20.93 -7.75
N ASP A 265 -25.57 -22.09 -7.09
CA ASP A 265 -25.14 -23.32 -7.73
C ASP A 265 -26.20 -23.71 -8.78
N PRO A 266 -25.89 -23.74 -10.10
CA PRO A 266 -26.84 -24.13 -11.14
C PRO A 266 -27.42 -25.54 -10.90
N THR A 267 -26.71 -26.39 -10.17
CA THR A 267 -27.14 -27.76 -9.85
C THR A 267 -28.33 -27.81 -8.88
N THR A 268 -28.58 -26.78 -8.06
CA THR A 268 -29.72 -26.76 -7.12
C THR A 268 -30.97 -26.07 -7.65
N ARG A 269 -30.88 -25.27 -8.72
CA ARG A 269 -32.08 -24.65 -9.35
C ARG A 269 -32.86 -25.63 -10.24
N SER A 270 -32.17 -26.60 -10.84
CA SER A 270 -32.77 -27.67 -11.65
C SER A 270 -33.76 -28.55 -10.84
N HIS A 271 -33.49 -28.78 -9.56
CA HIS A 271 -34.31 -29.67 -8.73
C HIS A 271 -35.56 -29.02 -8.12
N ARG A 272 -35.74 -27.70 -8.20
CA ARG A 272 -36.98 -27.05 -7.74
C ARG A 272 -38.04 -26.90 -8.81
N GLN A 273 -37.70 -27.13 -10.08
CA GLN A 273 -38.63 -27.01 -11.19
C GLN A 273 -39.18 -28.36 -11.65
N SER A 274 -38.63 -29.48 -11.14
CA SER A 274 -39.09 -30.85 -11.44
C SER A 274 -40.14 -31.41 -10.48
N ASP A 275 -40.33 -30.84 -9.28
CA ASP A 275 -41.18 -31.43 -8.24
C ASP A 275 -42.61 -30.87 -8.20
N ASN A 276 -43.05 -30.15 -9.23
CA ASN A 276 -44.42 -29.59 -9.28
C ASN A 276 -45.23 -29.98 -10.53
N GLN A 277 -44.92 -31.11 -11.15
CA GLN A 277 -45.81 -31.78 -12.10
C GLN A 277 -45.91 -33.27 -11.80
N GLU A 278 -46.90 -33.62 -10.97
CA GLU A 278 -47.73 -34.83 -10.95
C GLU A 278 -48.11 -35.17 -9.51
N GLN A 279 -49.33 -34.79 -9.10
CA GLN A 279 -50.38 -35.74 -8.70
C GLN A 279 -51.64 -35.01 -8.19
N VAL A 280 -52.75 -35.38 -8.86
CA VAL A 280 -54.19 -35.08 -8.64
C VAL A 280 -54.69 -33.73 -9.14
#